data_AF-A0A1Q9AA40-F1
#
_entry.id   AF-A0A1Q9AA40-F1
#
_cell.length_a   1.000
_cell.length_b   1.000
_cell.length_c   1.000
_cell.angle_alpha   90.00
_cell.angle_beta   90.00
_cell.angle_gamma   90.00
#
_symmetry.space_group_name_H-M   'P 1'
#
loop_
_entity.id
_entity.type
_entity.pdbx_description
1 polymer ?
#
loop_
_entity_poly.entity_id
_entity_poly.type
_entity_poly.pdbx_seq_one_letter_code
_entity_poly.pdbx_strand_id
1 'polypeptide(L)'
;MQIISSISKDIEVLAWLAESRLRLEGFGGLKDVYEATASLIERHADELHSIDDEDAEEKFAPFAGLNGFGAEGTLIQPLRLSSLLPGGKFGEFTLWDFQLAQRNDEAGRRDELHQAAAEAGIAAMSAHLAEVSACLAAFNAFNALVTERYGQLAPPASNIRNVLEEIAAAIRALGGRDDGASSSETISPEKVASVSDDAMPIAAPQPARTPEGIASREEAFDLLMNVARYFRRTEPHSPISLAIETLVRRGRMDFSELLTELLPEAQTRNAVLIAAGIKPARENGT
;
A
#
# COMPACT_ATOMS: atom_id res chain seq x y z
N MET A 1 -19.60 15.06 16.30
CA MET A 1 -20.53 15.72 15.37
C MET A 1 -20.79 17.19 15.72
N GLN A 2 -21.02 17.56 16.99
CA GLN A 2 -21.43 18.93 17.34
C GLN A 2 -20.49 20.04 16.81
N ILE A 3 -19.16 19.90 16.89
CA ILE A 3 -18.23 20.93 16.38
C ILE A 3 -18.38 21.12 14.86
N ILE A 4 -18.31 20.03 14.09
CA ILE A 4 -18.45 20.03 12.62
C ILE A 4 -19.82 20.54 12.17
N SER A 5 -20.88 20.25 12.94
CA SER A 5 -22.25 20.61 12.57
C SER A 5 -22.69 21.99 13.07
N SER A 6 -21.97 22.63 13.99
CA SER A 6 -22.45 23.85 14.65
C SER A 6 -21.43 24.96 14.90
N ILE A 7 -20.12 24.72 14.72
CA ILE A 7 -19.08 25.69 15.08
C ILE A 7 -18.12 25.95 13.92
N SER A 8 -17.48 24.92 13.38
CA SER A 8 -16.51 25.07 12.28
C SER A 8 -16.37 23.78 11.46
N LYS A 9 -16.02 23.91 10.18
CA LYS A 9 -15.80 22.81 9.25
C LYS A 9 -14.29 22.63 9.05
N ASP A 10 -13.60 22.11 10.06
CA ASP A 10 -12.13 21.99 10.05
C ASP A 10 -11.65 20.60 9.59
N ILE A 11 -10.63 20.57 8.73
CA ILE A 11 -10.02 19.35 8.20
C ILE A 11 -9.30 18.56 9.29
N GLU A 12 -8.63 19.22 10.24
CA GLU A 12 -7.96 18.58 11.37
C GLU A 12 -8.95 17.84 12.27
N VAL A 13 -10.10 18.47 12.54
CA VAL A 13 -11.16 17.87 13.36
C VAL A 13 -11.74 16.65 12.65
N LEU A 14 -11.92 16.71 11.33
CA LEU A 14 -12.35 15.56 10.53
C LEU A 14 -11.30 14.43 10.55
N ALA A 15 -10.01 14.77 10.48
CA ALA A 15 -8.93 13.78 10.55
C ALA A 15 -8.86 13.08 11.92
N TRP A 16 -8.96 13.83 13.03
CA TRP A 16 -9.04 13.24 14.37
C TRP A 16 -10.34 12.46 14.58
N LEU A 17 -11.44 12.92 13.99
CA LEU A 17 -12.71 12.21 14.05
C LEU A 17 -12.61 10.85 13.35
N ALA A 18 -11.91 10.76 12.21
CA ALA A 18 -11.69 9.51 11.50
C ALA A 18 -11.01 8.46 12.40
N GLU A 19 -9.90 8.82 13.03
CA GLU A 19 -9.18 7.91 13.93
C GLU A 19 -10.01 7.52 15.16
N SER A 20 -10.64 8.50 15.82
CA SER A 20 -11.44 8.24 17.02
C SER A 20 -12.66 7.37 16.74
N ARG A 21 -13.36 7.59 15.63
CA ARG A 21 -14.51 6.78 15.21
C ARG A 21 -14.09 5.37 14.85
N LEU A 22 -12.96 5.19 14.17
CA LEU A 22 -12.41 3.86 13.91
C LEU A 22 -12.18 3.09 15.22
N ARG A 23 -11.57 3.75 16.23
CA ARG A 23 -11.27 3.11 17.52
C ARG A 23 -12.51 2.79 18.35
N LEU A 24 -13.55 3.61 18.28
CA LEU A 24 -14.75 3.50 19.13
C LEU A 24 -15.88 2.69 18.48
N GLU A 25 -16.03 2.80 17.17
CA GLU A 25 -17.18 2.32 16.40
C GLU A 25 -16.76 1.47 15.19
N GLY A 26 -15.47 1.20 15.01
CA GLY A 26 -14.98 0.36 13.93
C GLY A 26 -15.14 0.97 12.54
N PHE A 27 -15.30 0.10 11.54
CA PHE A 27 -15.31 0.49 10.13
C PHE A 27 -16.56 1.28 9.73
N GLY A 28 -17.72 1.01 10.34
CA GLY A 28 -18.93 1.80 10.16
C GLY A 28 -18.75 3.24 10.62
N GLY A 29 -18.12 3.43 11.79
CA GLY A 29 -17.78 4.77 12.29
C GLY A 29 -16.81 5.52 11.37
N LEU A 30 -15.78 4.84 10.86
CA LEU A 30 -14.84 5.43 9.91
C LEU A 30 -15.51 5.77 8.56
N LYS A 31 -16.35 4.87 8.04
CA LYS A 31 -17.15 5.09 6.82
C LYS A 31 -18.01 6.35 6.94
N ASP A 32 -18.71 6.52 8.05
CA ASP A 32 -19.54 7.70 8.30
C ASP A 32 -18.73 9.02 8.27
N VAL A 33 -17.46 8.98 8.73
CA VAL A 33 -16.57 10.15 8.64
C VAL A 33 -16.18 10.44 7.19
N TYR A 34 -15.86 9.44 6.38
CA TYR A 34 -15.55 9.65 4.96
C TYR A 34 -16.76 10.17 4.19
N GLU A 35 -17.95 9.63 4.43
CA GLU A 35 -19.20 10.10 3.80
C GLU A 35 -19.50 11.56 4.21
N ALA A 36 -19.36 11.88 5.50
CA ALA A 36 -19.56 13.25 5.99
C ALA A 36 -18.53 14.23 5.39
N THR A 37 -17.27 13.82 5.32
CA THR A 37 -16.18 14.63 4.76
C THR A 37 -16.41 14.89 3.27
N ALA A 38 -16.72 13.86 2.49
CA ALA A 38 -17.04 14.01 1.07
C ALA A 38 -18.21 14.98 0.87
N SER A 39 -19.28 14.82 1.66
CA SER A 39 -20.45 15.67 1.55
C SER A 39 -20.20 17.13 1.97
N LEU A 40 -19.27 17.37 2.90
CA LEU A 40 -18.81 18.72 3.26
C LEU A 40 -18.02 19.35 2.12
N ILE A 41 -17.11 18.60 1.48
CA ILE A 41 -16.33 19.09 0.34
C ILE A 41 -17.23 19.37 -0.87
N GLU A 42 -18.27 18.57 -1.11
CA GLU A 42 -19.23 18.81 -2.20
C GLU A 42 -20.03 20.10 -1.99
N ARG A 43 -20.54 20.30 -0.76
CA ARG A 43 -21.55 21.33 -0.48
C ARG A 43 -20.98 22.64 0.10
N HIS A 44 -19.81 22.58 0.72
CA HIS A 44 -19.25 23.66 1.53
C HIS A 44 -17.72 23.80 1.36
N ALA A 45 -17.19 23.54 0.16
CA ALA A 45 -15.75 23.62 -0.10
C ALA A 45 -15.11 24.96 0.32
N ASP A 46 -15.79 26.08 0.06
CA ASP A 46 -15.31 27.44 0.36
C ASP A 46 -15.34 27.77 1.85
N GLU A 47 -16.09 27.00 2.65
CA GLU A 47 -16.22 27.15 4.10
C GLU A 47 -15.38 26.12 4.87
N LEU A 48 -14.63 25.27 4.16
CA LEU A 48 -13.79 24.25 4.76
C LEU A 48 -12.46 24.88 5.19
N HIS A 49 -12.15 24.78 6.47
CA HIS A 49 -10.98 25.39 7.08
C HIS A 49 -9.87 24.38 7.34
N SER A 50 -8.64 24.86 7.26
CA SER A 50 -7.40 24.20 7.68
C SER A 50 -6.58 25.21 8.48
N ILE A 51 -5.69 24.73 9.35
CA ILE A 51 -4.78 25.61 10.10
C ILE A 51 -3.89 26.41 9.13
N ASP A 52 -3.50 25.80 8.01
CA ASP A 52 -2.87 26.47 6.89
C ASP A 52 -3.83 26.51 5.70
N ASP A 53 -4.60 27.60 5.63
CA ASP A 53 -5.50 27.93 4.52
C ASP A 53 -4.84 28.90 3.51
N GLU A 54 -3.61 29.36 3.79
CA GLU A 54 -2.86 30.26 2.90
C GLU A 54 -2.16 29.47 1.79
N ASP A 55 -1.68 28.25 2.10
CA ASP A 55 -1.14 27.32 1.11
C ASP A 55 -2.15 26.20 0.75
N ALA A 56 -2.52 26.16 -0.53
CA ALA A 56 -3.42 25.12 -1.05
C ALA A 56 -2.81 23.71 -0.99
N GLU A 57 -1.48 23.58 -0.92
CA GLU A 57 -0.77 22.32 -0.69
C GLU A 57 -0.91 21.84 0.77
N GLU A 58 -0.98 22.76 1.74
CA GLU A 58 -1.05 22.42 3.16
C GLU A 58 -2.48 22.17 3.65
N LYS A 59 -3.49 22.69 2.94
CA LYS A 59 -4.91 22.52 3.29
C LYS A 59 -5.31 21.06 3.56
N PHE A 60 -4.76 20.10 2.82
CA PHE A 60 -5.04 18.66 2.98
C PHE A 60 -3.96 17.89 3.74
N ALA A 61 -2.97 18.57 4.31
CA ALA A 61 -1.90 17.95 5.09
C ALA A 61 -2.41 17.05 6.23
N PRO A 62 -3.52 17.37 6.95
CA PRO A 62 -4.02 16.46 7.98
C PRO A 62 -4.48 15.11 7.41
N PHE A 63 -5.15 15.08 6.25
CA PHE A 63 -5.52 13.83 5.59
C PHE A 63 -4.31 13.12 4.97
N ALA A 64 -3.35 13.87 4.41
CA ALA A 64 -2.08 13.29 3.96
C ALA A 64 -1.35 12.61 5.12
N GLY A 65 -1.37 13.19 6.32
CA GLY A 65 -0.77 12.63 7.54
C GLY A 65 -1.41 11.33 8.01
N LEU A 66 -2.73 11.15 7.80
CA LEU A 66 -3.40 9.89 8.10
C LEU A 66 -2.88 8.74 7.22
N ASN A 67 -2.63 9.02 5.94
CA ASN A 67 -2.08 8.04 5.00
C ASN A 67 -0.57 7.86 5.14
N GLY A 68 0.13 8.97 5.42
CA GLY A 68 1.58 9.06 5.49
C GLY A 68 2.21 9.52 4.17
N PHE A 69 3.35 10.21 4.29
CA PHE A 69 4.20 10.66 3.19
C PHE A 69 5.63 10.12 3.39
N GLY A 70 6.03 9.13 2.61
CA GLY A 70 7.34 8.47 2.74
C GLY A 70 7.51 7.54 3.97
N ALA A 71 6.57 7.58 4.92
CA ALA A 71 6.45 6.67 6.07
C ALA A 71 4.97 6.32 6.32
N GLU A 72 4.70 5.37 7.22
CA GLU A 72 3.32 5.02 7.59
C GLU A 72 2.63 6.19 8.29
N GLY A 73 1.42 6.52 7.85
CA GLY A 73 0.59 7.56 8.47
C GLY A 73 -0.09 7.12 9.76
N THR A 74 -0.63 8.09 10.49
CA THR A 74 -1.17 7.85 11.84
C THR A 74 -2.38 6.93 11.87
N LEU A 75 -3.14 6.81 10.77
CA LEU A 75 -4.31 5.93 10.68
C LEU A 75 -3.95 4.47 10.36
N ILE A 76 -2.74 4.22 9.84
CA ILE A 76 -2.30 2.89 9.39
C ILE A 76 -2.26 1.89 10.55
N GLN A 77 -1.67 2.27 11.68
CA GLN A 77 -1.62 1.41 12.86
C GLN A 77 -3.00 1.13 13.46
N PRO A 78 -3.88 2.13 13.69
CA PRO A 78 -5.26 1.91 14.09
C PRO A 78 -6.05 0.96 13.18
N LEU A 79 -5.89 1.07 11.86
CA LEU A 79 -6.54 0.15 10.92
C LEU A 79 -6.05 -1.28 11.14
N ARG A 80 -4.74 -1.49 11.27
CA ARG A 80 -4.17 -2.83 11.55
C ARG A 80 -4.64 -3.42 12.88
N LEU A 81 -4.91 -2.57 13.88
CA LEU A 81 -5.40 -2.96 15.20
C LEU A 81 -6.93 -3.07 15.30
N SER A 82 -7.65 -2.78 14.22
CA SER A 82 -9.10 -2.94 14.19
C SER A 82 -9.47 -4.43 14.10
N SER A 83 -10.55 -4.83 14.80
CA SER A 83 -10.91 -6.25 14.91
C SER A 83 -11.44 -6.81 13.58
N LEU A 84 -10.94 -8.00 13.22
CA LEU A 84 -11.44 -8.76 12.09
C LEU A 84 -12.74 -9.51 12.41
N LEU A 85 -13.15 -9.55 13.68
CA LEU A 85 -14.39 -10.20 14.12
C LEU A 85 -15.51 -9.17 14.30
N PRO A 86 -16.76 -9.53 13.96
CA PRO A 86 -17.91 -8.66 14.18
C PRO A 86 -18.09 -8.38 15.67
N GLY A 87 -18.21 -7.09 16.01
CA GLY A 87 -18.39 -6.64 17.41
C GLY A 87 -17.15 -6.82 18.30
N GLY A 88 -15.99 -7.21 17.74
CA GLY A 88 -14.73 -7.30 18.48
C GLY A 88 -14.21 -5.93 18.92
N LYS A 89 -13.47 -5.88 20.03
CA LYS A 89 -12.91 -4.63 20.53
C LYS A 89 -11.65 -4.25 19.75
N PHE A 90 -11.35 -2.95 19.75
CA PHE A 90 -10.08 -2.45 19.22
C PHE A 90 -8.90 -3.14 19.90
N GLY A 91 -7.97 -3.68 19.11
CA GLY A 91 -6.80 -4.42 19.60
C GLY A 91 -7.02 -5.93 19.78
N GLU A 92 -8.21 -6.47 19.53
CA GLU A 92 -8.50 -7.91 19.59
C GLU A 92 -8.70 -8.50 18.19
N PHE A 93 -8.14 -9.68 17.94
CA PHE A 93 -8.29 -10.44 16.69
C PHE A 93 -8.02 -9.57 15.45
N THR A 94 -6.86 -8.93 15.47
CA THR A 94 -6.50 -7.84 14.56
C THR A 94 -5.93 -8.34 13.23
N LEU A 95 -5.73 -7.44 12.26
CA LEU A 95 -4.99 -7.78 11.04
C LEU A 95 -3.57 -8.25 11.36
N TRP A 96 -2.94 -7.65 12.38
CA TRP A 96 -1.63 -8.09 12.86
C TRP A 96 -1.66 -9.54 13.35
N ASP A 97 -2.68 -9.91 14.13
CA ASP A 97 -2.84 -11.30 14.61
C ASP A 97 -3.03 -12.27 13.44
N PHE A 98 -3.84 -11.89 12.44
CA PHE A 98 -4.03 -12.70 11.24
C PHE A 98 -2.74 -12.90 10.45
N GLN A 99 -1.96 -11.84 10.24
CA GLN A 99 -0.69 -11.89 9.52
C GLN A 99 0.34 -12.74 10.26
N LEU A 100 0.43 -12.59 11.59
CA LEU A 100 1.31 -13.40 12.42
C LEU A 100 0.89 -14.87 12.39
N ALA A 101 -0.41 -15.14 12.42
CA ALA A 101 -0.97 -16.47 12.33
C ALA A 101 -0.58 -17.18 11.01
N GLN A 102 -0.31 -16.46 9.91
CA GLN A 102 0.14 -17.10 8.66
C GLN A 102 1.51 -17.78 8.74
N ARG A 103 2.28 -17.58 9.82
CA ARG A 103 3.57 -18.25 10.01
C ARG A 103 3.39 -19.73 10.39
N ASN A 104 4.29 -20.58 9.91
CA ASN A 104 4.20 -22.03 10.10
C ASN A 104 4.21 -22.47 11.57
N ASP A 105 4.82 -21.68 12.46
CA ASP A 105 4.95 -21.93 13.89
C ASP A 105 3.79 -21.36 14.74
N GLU A 106 2.85 -20.63 14.14
CA GLU A 106 1.74 -19.96 14.84
C GLU A 106 0.39 -20.69 14.64
N ALA A 107 0.41 -22.03 14.58
CA ALA A 107 -0.80 -22.84 14.39
C ALA A 107 -1.89 -22.56 15.46
N GLY A 108 -1.50 -22.42 16.73
CA GLY A 108 -2.46 -22.13 17.81
C GLY A 108 -3.19 -20.80 17.63
N ARG A 109 -2.49 -19.75 17.15
CA ARG A 109 -3.10 -18.44 16.87
C ARG A 109 -4.04 -18.49 15.67
N ARG A 110 -3.70 -19.26 14.63
CA ARG A 110 -4.61 -19.51 13.50
C ARG A 110 -5.89 -20.19 13.97
N ASP A 111 -5.75 -21.26 14.74
CA ASP A 111 -6.89 -22.05 15.20
C ASP A 111 -7.80 -21.20 16.09
N GLU A 112 -7.24 -20.38 17.00
CA GLU A 112 -8.00 -19.45 17.83
C GLU A 112 -8.80 -18.43 17.00
N LEU A 113 -8.17 -17.82 15.99
CA LEU A 113 -8.80 -16.83 15.13
C LEU A 113 -9.92 -17.44 14.25
N HIS A 114 -9.67 -18.62 13.68
CA HIS A 114 -10.66 -19.35 12.89
C HIS A 114 -11.82 -19.86 13.74
N GLN A 115 -11.54 -20.33 14.96
CA GLN A 115 -12.57 -20.75 15.91
C GLN A 115 -13.46 -19.58 16.31
N ALA A 116 -12.88 -18.42 16.63
CA ALA A 116 -13.64 -17.23 16.97
C ALA A 116 -14.49 -16.72 15.80
N ALA A 117 -13.97 -16.79 14.56
CA ALA A 117 -14.75 -16.48 13.35
C ALA A 117 -15.89 -17.48 13.11
N ALA A 118 -15.66 -18.78 13.36
CA ALA A 118 -16.69 -19.81 13.26
C ALA A 118 -17.80 -19.61 14.30
N GLU A 119 -17.44 -19.22 15.53
CA GLU A 119 -18.37 -18.90 16.61
C GLU A 119 -19.23 -17.66 16.30
N ALA A 120 -18.63 -16.63 15.68
CA ALA A 120 -19.38 -15.49 15.17
C ALA A 120 -20.38 -15.87 14.06
N GLY A 121 -20.00 -16.85 13.22
CA GLY A 121 -20.85 -17.42 12.19
C GLY A 121 -20.81 -16.67 10.86
N ILE A 122 -21.10 -17.41 9.78
CA ILE A 122 -20.94 -16.96 8.38
C ILE A 122 -21.74 -15.68 8.10
N ALA A 123 -22.98 -15.58 8.61
CA ALA A 123 -23.83 -14.42 8.38
C ALA A 123 -23.24 -13.14 9.00
N ALA A 124 -22.72 -13.21 10.24
CA ALA A 124 -22.12 -12.08 10.93
C ALA A 124 -20.79 -11.68 10.29
N MET A 125 -19.95 -12.66 9.92
CA MET A 125 -18.70 -12.41 9.19
C MET A 125 -18.97 -11.77 7.81
N SER A 126 -20.02 -12.21 7.11
CA SER A 126 -20.40 -11.60 5.82
C SER A 126 -20.93 -10.18 5.97
N ALA A 127 -21.66 -9.88 7.05
CA ALA A 127 -22.11 -8.53 7.35
C ALA A 127 -20.92 -7.61 7.69
N HIS A 128 -19.97 -8.10 8.49
CA HIS A 128 -18.73 -7.39 8.81
C HIS A 128 -17.89 -7.10 7.56
N LEU A 129 -17.75 -8.09 6.67
CA LEU A 129 -17.08 -7.88 5.38
C LEU A 129 -17.77 -6.81 4.53
N ALA A 130 -19.11 -6.79 4.52
CA ALA A 130 -19.87 -5.76 3.81
C ALA A 130 -19.65 -4.37 4.41
N GLU A 131 -19.53 -4.27 5.74
CA GLU A 131 -19.21 -3.02 6.45
C GLU A 131 -17.82 -2.48 6.07
N VAL A 132 -16.78 -3.34 6.09
CA VAL A 132 -15.44 -2.97 5.64
C VAL A 132 -15.44 -2.56 4.16
N SER A 133 -16.15 -3.31 3.32
CA SER A 133 -16.26 -3.00 1.89
C SER A 133 -16.94 -1.65 1.64
N ALA A 134 -17.98 -1.32 2.42
CA ALA A 134 -18.62 -0.01 2.37
C ALA A 134 -17.68 1.11 2.84
N CYS A 135 -16.89 0.89 3.89
CA CYS A 135 -15.86 1.83 4.33
C CYS A 135 -14.81 2.10 3.24
N LEU A 136 -14.33 1.05 2.57
CA LEU A 136 -13.41 1.17 1.45
C LEU A 136 -14.03 1.93 0.27
N ALA A 137 -15.29 1.65 -0.07
CA ALA A 137 -16.01 2.38 -1.11
C ALA A 137 -16.17 3.88 -0.77
N ALA A 138 -16.55 4.20 0.46
CA ALA A 138 -16.66 5.58 0.94
C ALA A 138 -15.30 6.31 0.89
N PHE A 139 -14.22 5.65 1.30
CA PHE A 139 -12.86 6.20 1.19
C PHE A 139 -12.47 6.47 -0.26
N ASN A 140 -12.75 5.54 -1.17
CA ASN A 140 -12.44 5.72 -2.59
C ASN A 140 -13.26 6.86 -3.22
N ALA A 141 -14.54 6.98 -2.87
CA ALA A 141 -15.40 8.09 -3.33
C ALA A 141 -14.89 9.44 -2.82
N PHE A 142 -14.56 9.53 -1.53
CA PHE A 142 -13.93 10.71 -0.94
C PHE A 142 -12.65 11.12 -1.68
N ASN A 143 -11.74 10.17 -1.91
CA ASN A 143 -10.48 10.49 -2.62
C ASN A 143 -10.70 10.87 -4.07
N ALA A 144 -11.66 10.25 -4.76
CA ALA A 144 -12.01 10.61 -6.14
C ALA A 144 -12.51 12.06 -6.21
N LEU A 145 -13.39 12.45 -5.28
CA LEU A 145 -13.88 13.83 -5.17
C LEU A 145 -12.74 14.83 -4.92
N VAL A 146 -11.83 14.51 -3.99
CA VAL A 146 -10.68 15.39 -3.69
C VAL A 146 -9.76 15.48 -4.90
N THR A 147 -9.52 14.38 -5.60
CA THR A 147 -8.69 14.36 -6.82
C THR A 147 -9.34 15.15 -7.96
N GLU A 148 -10.64 15.03 -8.15
CA GLU A 148 -11.38 15.78 -9.17
C GLU A 148 -11.31 17.29 -8.92
N ARG A 149 -11.46 17.72 -7.67
CA ARG A 149 -11.52 19.14 -7.30
C ARG A 149 -10.14 19.80 -7.18
N TYR A 150 -9.16 19.07 -6.67
CA TYR A 150 -7.86 19.65 -6.28
C TYR A 150 -6.67 19.10 -7.11
N GLY A 151 -6.90 18.11 -7.96
CA GLY A 151 -5.90 17.60 -8.91
C GLY A 151 -4.63 17.13 -8.19
N GLN A 152 -3.51 17.79 -8.49
CA GLN A 152 -2.20 17.45 -7.95
C GLN A 152 -2.05 17.78 -6.45
N LEU A 153 -2.95 18.58 -5.89
CA LEU A 153 -2.97 18.93 -4.46
C LEU A 153 -3.71 17.87 -3.62
N ALA A 154 -4.26 16.83 -4.26
CA ALA A 154 -4.93 15.76 -3.54
C ALA A 154 -3.93 14.93 -2.73
N PRO A 155 -4.24 14.59 -1.47
CA PRO A 155 -3.34 13.82 -0.63
C PRO A 155 -3.20 12.38 -1.14
N PRO A 156 -2.06 11.72 -0.89
CA PRO A 156 -1.90 10.31 -1.21
C PRO A 156 -2.89 9.45 -0.41
N ALA A 157 -3.40 8.39 -1.04
CA ALA A 157 -4.45 7.54 -0.49
C ALA A 157 -4.12 6.04 -0.48
N SER A 158 -2.95 5.65 -1.00
CA SER A 158 -2.62 4.26 -1.28
C SER A 158 -2.49 3.40 -0.03
N ASN A 159 -1.90 3.90 1.04
CA ASN A 159 -1.60 3.10 2.23
C ASN A 159 -2.89 2.71 2.95
N ILE A 160 -3.80 3.68 3.15
CA ILE A 160 -5.11 3.42 3.75
C ILE A 160 -5.91 2.45 2.89
N ARG A 161 -5.92 2.64 1.55
CA ARG A 161 -6.61 1.75 0.61
C ARG A 161 -6.12 0.31 0.74
N ASN A 162 -4.80 0.12 0.66
CA ASN A 162 -4.18 -1.20 0.71
C ASN A 162 -4.49 -1.90 2.03
N VAL A 163 -4.42 -1.20 3.16
CA VAL A 163 -4.74 -1.81 4.47
C VAL A 163 -6.22 -2.17 4.58
N LEU A 164 -7.15 -1.35 4.08
CA LEU A 164 -8.57 -1.71 4.05
C LEU A 164 -8.86 -2.92 3.15
N GLU A 165 -8.16 -3.03 2.01
CA GLU A 165 -8.23 -4.20 1.13
C GLU A 165 -7.68 -5.46 1.80
N GLU A 166 -6.54 -5.36 2.51
CA GLU A 166 -5.96 -6.44 3.30
C GLU A 166 -6.90 -6.91 4.42
N ILE A 167 -7.53 -5.98 5.14
CA ILE A 167 -8.54 -6.30 6.17
C ILE A 167 -9.72 -7.05 5.55
N ALA A 168 -10.26 -6.56 4.43
CA ALA A 168 -11.36 -7.22 3.74
C ALA A 168 -10.98 -8.64 3.25
N ALA A 169 -9.75 -8.82 2.77
CA ALA A 169 -9.23 -10.13 2.38
C ALA A 169 -9.10 -11.08 3.58
N ALA A 170 -8.58 -10.60 4.71
CA ALA A 170 -8.46 -11.39 5.94
C ALA A 170 -9.83 -11.82 6.48
N ILE A 171 -10.82 -10.91 6.53
CA ILE A 171 -12.20 -11.24 6.95
C ILE A 171 -12.82 -12.28 6.02
N ARG A 172 -12.59 -12.17 4.69
CA ARG A 172 -13.08 -13.14 3.71
C ARG A 172 -12.49 -14.55 3.95
N ALA A 173 -11.18 -14.62 4.21
CA ALA A 173 -10.49 -15.87 4.52
C ALA A 173 -11.02 -16.50 5.83
N LEU A 174 -11.30 -15.69 6.85
CA LEU A 174 -11.86 -16.16 8.12
C LEU A 174 -13.34 -16.58 8.02
N GLY A 175 -14.12 -15.88 7.20
CA GLY A 175 -15.55 -16.14 7.01
C GLY A 175 -15.90 -17.38 6.19
N GLY A 176 -14.91 -18.16 5.76
CA GLY A 176 -15.11 -19.41 5.02
C GLY A 176 -15.70 -19.23 3.62
N ARG A 177 -15.68 -18.01 3.06
CA ARG A 177 -16.05 -17.75 1.66
C ARG A 177 -14.80 -17.82 0.78
N ASP A 178 -14.20 -19.00 0.76
CA ASP A 178 -13.25 -19.36 -0.29
C ASP A 178 -14.04 -20.10 -1.38
N ASP A 179 -14.81 -19.35 -2.17
CA ASP A 179 -15.16 -19.81 -3.51
C ASP A 179 -13.86 -19.70 -4.32
N GLY A 180 -13.14 -20.82 -4.34
CA GLY A 180 -11.79 -21.05 -4.84
C GLY A 180 -11.15 -20.02 -5.76
N ALA A 181 -9.98 -19.55 -5.36
CA ALA A 181 -8.90 -19.21 -6.27
C ALA A 181 -7.52 -19.41 -5.63
N SER A 182 -7.30 -20.61 -5.08
CA SER A 182 -5.95 -21.19 -5.09
C SER A 182 -5.73 -21.80 -6.47
N SER A 183 -5.31 -20.99 -7.42
CA SER A 183 -4.76 -21.45 -8.69
C SER A 183 -3.80 -20.40 -9.23
N SER A 184 -2.52 -20.69 -8.99
CA SER A 184 -1.40 -20.23 -9.78
C SER A 184 -1.71 -20.39 -11.27
N GLU A 185 -2.00 -19.30 -11.98
CA GLU A 185 -1.97 -19.27 -13.45
C GLU A 185 -1.13 -18.10 -13.96
N THR A 186 0.12 -18.46 -14.24
CA THR A 186 0.96 -18.06 -15.37
C THR A 186 0.21 -17.27 -16.45
N ILE A 187 0.44 -15.96 -16.51
CA ILE A 187 -0.01 -15.13 -17.62
C ILE A 187 1.04 -15.22 -18.73
N SER A 188 0.72 -15.95 -19.80
CA SER A 188 1.33 -15.80 -21.12
C SER A 188 0.24 -15.29 -22.07
N PRO A 189 0.50 -14.24 -22.87
CA PRO A 189 -0.53 -13.55 -23.62
C PRO A 189 -0.66 -14.15 -25.03
N GLU A 190 -1.89 -14.37 -25.50
CA GLU A 190 -2.11 -14.40 -26.95
C GLU A 190 -3.53 -13.96 -27.38
N LYS A 191 -3.49 -13.13 -28.44
CA LYS A 191 -4.46 -12.97 -29.54
C LYS A 191 -5.78 -12.25 -29.26
N VAL A 192 -5.81 -11.01 -29.73
CA VAL A 192 -7.04 -10.35 -30.20
C VAL A 192 -7.11 -10.49 -31.72
N ALA A 193 -8.30 -10.84 -32.19
CA ALA A 193 -8.64 -11.21 -33.56
C ALA A 193 -8.67 -10.04 -34.56
N SER A 194 -8.51 -10.41 -35.83
CA SER A 194 -8.62 -9.57 -37.03
C SER A 194 -10.05 -9.15 -37.35
N VAL A 195 -10.21 -7.95 -37.90
CA VAL A 195 -11.21 -7.65 -38.96
C VAL A 195 -10.65 -6.60 -39.92
N SER A 196 -11.17 -6.62 -41.15
CA SER A 196 -10.48 -6.39 -42.41
C SER A 196 -10.42 -4.94 -42.92
N ASP A 197 -9.33 -4.67 -43.66
CA ASP A 197 -9.17 -4.01 -44.97
C ASP A 197 -10.06 -2.79 -45.35
N ASP A 198 -9.42 -1.62 -45.51
CA ASP A 198 -9.56 -0.81 -46.74
C ASP A 198 -8.32 0.09 -46.95
N ALA A 199 -7.95 0.29 -48.22
CA ALA A 199 -6.61 0.70 -48.64
C ALA A 199 -6.47 2.18 -49.09
N MET A 200 -5.23 2.66 -48.95
CA MET A 200 -4.52 3.79 -49.61
C MET A 200 -4.64 5.23 -49.01
N PRO A 201 -3.63 6.11 -49.21
CA PRO A 201 -2.20 5.91 -49.53
C PRO A 201 -1.19 6.62 -48.59
N ILE A 202 -0.12 5.89 -48.28
CA ILE A 202 1.30 6.25 -48.10
C ILE A 202 1.64 7.75 -47.85
N ALA A 203 1.88 8.07 -46.58
CA ALA A 203 2.78 9.15 -46.17
C ALA A 203 3.95 8.54 -45.38
N ALA A 204 5.16 9.04 -45.64
CA ALA A 204 6.44 8.50 -45.17
C ALA A 204 6.47 8.23 -43.64
N PRO A 205 7.04 7.10 -43.18
CA PRO A 205 7.19 6.86 -41.76
C PRO A 205 8.31 7.76 -41.22
N GLN A 206 7.93 8.82 -40.51
CA GLN A 206 8.75 9.31 -39.40
C GLN A 206 8.90 8.14 -38.40
N PRO A 207 10.08 7.91 -37.80
CA PRO A 207 10.21 6.88 -36.81
C PRO A 207 9.29 7.22 -35.64
N ALA A 208 8.20 6.46 -35.52
CA ALA A 208 7.37 6.42 -34.34
C ALA A 208 8.29 6.06 -33.18
N ARG A 209 8.58 7.05 -32.33
CA ARG A 209 9.22 6.80 -31.05
C ARG A 209 8.25 5.93 -30.27
N THR A 210 8.60 4.66 -30.10
CA THR A 210 8.06 3.88 -28.99
C THR A 210 8.28 4.71 -27.72
N PRO A 211 7.25 5.08 -26.96
CA PRO A 211 7.49 5.35 -25.56
C PRO A 211 7.87 4.02 -24.91
N GLU A 212 8.69 4.08 -23.87
CA GLU A 212 9.06 2.96 -22.97
C GLU A 212 10.31 2.15 -23.34
N GLY A 213 11.17 2.03 -22.33
CA GLY A 213 12.02 0.85 -22.19
C GLY A 213 13.49 1.18 -21.97
N ILE A 214 13.96 0.90 -20.76
CA ILE A 214 15.37 0.58 -20.55
C ILE A 214 15.60 -0.76 -21.29
N ALA A 215 16.37 -0.77 -22.37
CA ALA A 215 16.48 -1.91 -23.29
C ALA A 215 17.45 -3.00 -22.78
N SER A 216 18.27 -2.69 -21.78
CA SER A 216 19.17 -3.67 -21.16
C SER A 216 19.48 -3.36 -19.70
N ARG A 217 19.90 -4.38 -18.95
CA ARG A 217 20.39 -4.22 -17.56
C ARG A 217 21.53 -3.20 -17.46
N GLU A 218 22.42 -3.19 -18.44
CA GLU A 218 23.56 -2.27 -18.46
C GLU A 218 23.11 -0.83 -18.71
N GLU A 219 22.16 -0.62 -19.62
CA GLU A 219 21.53 0.69 -19.84
C GLU A 219 20.82 1.20 -18.57
N ALA A 220 20.19 0.30 -17.80
CA ALA A 220 19.60 0.64 -16.50
C ALA A 220 20.65 1.19 -15.53
N PHE A 221 21.79 0.52 -15.43
CA PHE A 221 22.88 0.92 -14.55
C PHE A 221 23.56 2.21 -15.01
N ASP A 222 23.68 2.43 -16.31
CA ASP A 222 24.22 3.67 -16.85
C ASP A 222 23.30 4.85 -16.59
N LEU A 223 21.98 4.66 -16.71
CA LEU A 223 20.99 5.66 -16.33
C LEU A 223 21.08 6.00 -14.84
N LEU A 224 21.14 4.99 -13.97
CA LEU A 224 21.34 5.19 -12.53
C LEU A 224 22.65 5.94 -12.24
N MET A 225 23.71 5.70 -13.01
CA MET A 225 24.95 6.49 -12.91
C MET A 225 24.86 7.92 -13.42
N ASN A 226 24.01 8.20 -14.40
CA ASN A 226 23.70 9.59 -14.74
C ASN A 226 22.98 10.29 -13.59
N VAL A 227 22.02 9.61 -12.93
CA VAL A 227 21.28 10.15 -11.78
C VAL A 227 22.21 10.38 -10.57
N ALA A 228 23.08 9.43 -10.23
CA ALA A 228 24.04 9.62 -9.14
C ALA A 228 24.98 10.81 -9.38
N ARG A 229 25.47 10.98 -10.62
CA ARG A 229 26.29 12.15 -11.02
C ARG A 229 25.53 13.46 -10.89
N TYR A 230 24.24 13.48 -11.16
CA TYR A 230 23.39 14.65 -10.94
C TYR A 230 23.33 15.01 -9.46
N PHE A 231 22.96 14.06 -8.58
CA PHE A 231 22.88 14.30 -7.14
C PHE A 231 24.23 14.71 -6.54
N ARG A 232 25.34 14.14 -7.00
CA ARG A 232 26.67 14.55 -6.54
C ARG A 232 27.00 16.02 -6.86
N ARG A 233 26.39 16.58 -7.91
CA ARG A 233 26.57 17.98 -8.31
C ARG A 233 25.57 18.92 -7.63
N THR A 234 24.32 18.48 -7.44
CA THR A 234 23.24 19.32 -6.88
C THR A 234 23.16 19.25 -5.35
N GLU A 235 23.45 18.08 -4.77
CA GLU A 235 23.38 17.80 -3.34
C GLU A 235 24.60 16.99 -2.86
N PRO A 236 25.80 17.60 -2.76
CA PRO A 236 27.05 16.87 -2.51
C PRO A 236 27.10 16.09 -1.17
N HIS A 237 26.24 16.46 -0.21
CA HIS A 237 26.15 15.82 1.11
C HIS A 237 24.97 14.86 1.23
N SER A 238 24.18 14.68 0.17
CA SER A 238 23.06 13.75 0.15
C SER A 238 23.58 12.31 0.10
N PRO A 239 23.06 11.38 0.94
CA PRO A 239 23.45 9.97 0.88
C PRO A 239 22.96 9.29 -0.41
N ILE A 240 22.07 9.92 -1.18
CA ILE A 240 21.43 9.36 -2.37
C ILE A 240 22.45 9.01 -3.45
N SER A 241 23.43 9.87 -3.75
CA SER A 241 24.43 9.57 -4.78
C SER A 241 25.25 8.34 -4.42
N LEU A 242 25.69 8.24 -3.15
CA LEU A 242 26.47 7.10 -2.65
C LEU A 242 25.64 5.81 -2.62
N ALA A 243 24.35 5.91 -2.26
CA ALA A 243 23.42 4.78 -2.26
C ALA A 243 23.21 4.23 -3.68
N ILE A 244 23.02 5.11 -4.67
CA ILE A 244 22.86 4.69 -6.07
C ILE A 244 24.17 4.09 -6.62
N GLU A 245 25.32 4.71 -6.34
CA GLU A 245 26.64 4.16 -6.71
C GLU A 245 26.86 2.75 -6.11
N THR A 246 26.51 2.58 -4.83
CA THR A 246 26.62 1.29 -4.13
C THR A 246 25.66 0.25 -4.70
N LEU A 247 24.42 0.64 -5.00
CA LEU A 247 23.41 -0.24 -5.58
C LEU A 247 23.82 -0.73 -6.96
N VAL A 248 24.32 0.18 -7.81
CA VAL A 248 24.80 -0.16 -9.15
C VAL A 248 26.03 -1.07 -9.08
N ARG A 249 26.95 -0.83 -8.13
CA ARG A 249 28.11 -1.71 -7.91
C ARG A 249 27.68 -3.11 -7.47
N ARG A 250 26.82 -3.22 -6.46
CA ARG A 250 26.25 -4.49 -5.97
C ARG A 250 25.44 -5.21 -7.04
N GLY A 251 24.73 -4.45 -7.86
CA GLY A 251 23.97 -4.94 -8.99
C GLY A 251 24.84 -5.55 -10.09
N ARG A 252 26.16 -5.30 -10.14
CA ARG A 252 27.10 -5.94 -11.06
C ARG A 252 27.88 -7.12 -10.46
N MET A 253 27.77 -7.34 -9.16
CA MET A 253 28.44 -8.45 -8.47
C MET A 253 27.76 -9.79 -8.78
N ASP A 254 28.53 -10.86 -8.69
CA ASP A 254 27.93 -12.19 -8.62
C ASP A 254 27.23 -12.42 -7.26
N PHE A 255 26.35 -13.42 -7.21
CA PHE A 255 25.56 -13.68 -6.01
C PHE A 255 26.42 -14.02 -4.78
N SER A 256 27.55 -14.71 -4.97
CA SER A 256 28.44 -15.11 -3.87
C SER A 256 29.20 -13.92 -3.30
N GLU A 257 29.69 -13.05 -4.16
CA GLU A 257 30.34 -11.78 -3.79
C GLU A 257 29.37 -10.87 -3.06
N LEU A 258 28.15 -10.71 -3.60
CA LEU A 258 27.10 -9.91 -2.98
C LEU A 258 26.76 -10.43 -1.58
N LEU A 259 26.61 -11.75 -1.42
CA LEU A 259 26.27 -12.36 -0.14
C LEU A 259 27.40 -12.21 0.88
N THR A 260 28.66 -12.26 0.43
CA THR A 260 29.83 -12.03 1.29
C THR A 260 29.89 -10.59 1.79
N GLU A 261 29.51 -9.63 0.95
CA GLU A 261 29.45 -8.22 1.34
C GLU A 261 28.27 -7.91 2.27
N LEU A 262 27.10 -8.48 2.02
CA LEU A 262 25.90 -8.24 2.82
C LEU A 262 25.93 -8.97 4.18
N LEU A 263 26.55 -10.15 4.22
CA LEU A 263 26.64 -11.02 5.40
C LEU A 263 28.10 -11.40 5.64
N PRO A 264 28.87 -10.55 6.36
CA PRO A 264 30.27 -10.81 6.66
C PRO A 264 30.44 -12.09 7.48
N GLU A 265 29.51 -12.39 8.40
CA GLU A 265 29.57 -13.56 9.28
C GLU A 265 29.32 -14.86 8.51
N ALA A 266 30.32 -15.75 8.50
CA ALA A 266 30.28 -17.01 7.77
C ALA A 266 29.12 -17.93 8.19
N GLN A 267 28.76 -17.93 9.48
CA GLN A 267 27.66 -18.74 10.03
C GLN A 267 26.30 -18.27 9.48
N THR A 268 26.05 -16.97 9.46
CA THR A 268 24.82 -16.38 8.93
C THR A 268 24.71 -16.60 7.43
N ARG A 269 25.80 -16.40 6.69
CA ARG A 269 25.89 -16.66 5.25
C ARG A 269 25.59 -18.12 4.90
N ASN A 270 26.16 -19.07 5.64
CA ASN A 270 25.93 -20.50 5.44
C ASN A 270 24.50 -20.91 5.74
N ALA A 271 23.86 -20.34 6.78
CA ALA A 271 22.46 -20.62 7.09
C ALA A 271 21.53 -20.20 5.95
N VAL A 272 21.77 -19.03 5.34
CA VAL A 272 21.01 -18.54 4.18
C VAL A 272 21.22 -19.42 2.95
N LEU A 273 22.47 -19.83 2.66
CA LEU A 273 22.76 -20.73 1.53
C LEU A 273 22.08 -22.10 1.69
N ILE A 274 22.11 -22.66 2.90
CA ILE A 274 21.45 -23.95 3.21
C ILE A 274 19.93 -23.83 3.07
N ALA A 275 19.33 -22.76 3.58
CA ALA A 275 17.89 -22.50 3.43
C ALA A 275 17.48 -22.34 1.96
N ALA A 276 18.37 -21.77 1.13
CA ALA A 276 18.18 -21.64 -0.32
C ALA A 276 18.53 -22.92 -1.12
N GLY A 277 18.92 -24.01 -0.45
CA GLY A 277 19.29 -25.28 -1.10
C GLY A 277 20.66 -25.27 -1.81
N ILE A 278 21.48 -24.25 -1.58
CA ILE A 278 22.81 -24.09 -2.18
C ILE A 278 23.86 -24.65 -1.21
N LYS A 279 24.71 -25.55 -1.67
CA LYS A 279 25.81 -26.09 -0.84
C LYS A 279 26.88 -25.01 -0.64
N PRO A 280 27.20 -24.62 0.60
CA PRO A 280 28.28 -23.66 0.83
C PRO A 280 29.60 -24.26 0.35
N ALA A 281 30.40 -23.45 -0.35
CA ALA A 281 31.74 -23.84 -0.75
C ALA A 281 32.56 -24.13 0.51
N ARG A 282 33.27 -25.27 0.54
CA ARG A 282 34.19 -25.57 1.63
C ARG A 282 35.33 -24.56 1.57
N GLU A 283 35.40 -23.66 2.55
CA GLU A 283 36.58 -22.84 2.77
C GLU A 283 37.75 -23.80 3.07
N ASN A 284 38.64 -23.99 2.09
CA ASN A 284 39.88 -24.72 2.28
C ASN A 284 40.75 -23.90 3.24
N GLY A 285 40.89 -24.37 4.47
CA GLY A 285 41.83 -23.82 5.42
C GLY A 285 43.27 -24.02 4.95
N THR A 286 44.00 -22.92 4.80
CA THR A 286 45.44 -22.81 4.99
C THR A 286 45.72 -21.49 5.69
#